data_AF-A0A3C0FKA0-F1
#
_entry.id   AF-A0A3C0FKA0-F1
#
_cell.length_a   1.000
_cell.length_b   1.000
_cell.length_c   1.000
_cell.angle_alpha   90.00
_cell.angle_beta   90.00
_cell.angle_gamma   90.00
#
_symmetry.space_group_name_H-M   'P 1'
#
loop_
_entity.id
_entity.type
_entity.pdbx_description
1 polymer ?
#
loop_
_entity_poly.entity_id
_entity_poly.type
_entity_poly.pdbx_seq_one_letter_code
_entity_poly.pdbx_strand_id
1 'polypeptide(L)' 'MAFIADRLSRIKPSPTIAVTTKAAELKAAGVDVIGLGAGEPDFDTPDNIKEAAKAALDAGKTKYTP' A
#
# COMPACT_ATOMS: atom_id res chain seq x y z
N MET A 1 -17.43 21.75 -19.31
CA MET A 1 -17.36 21.00 -18.03
C MET A 1 -16.00 20.34 -17.96
N ALA A 2 -15.26 20.52 -16.87
CA ALA A 2 -14.03 19.74 -16.66
C ALA A 2 -14.38 18.26 -16.50
N PHE A 3 -13.52 17.36 -17.00
CA PHE A 3 -13.68 15.91 -16.86
C PHE A 3 -13.62 15.45 -15.39
N ILE A 4 -12.90 16.21 -14.57
CA ILE A 4 -12.68 15.96 -13.14
C ILE A 4 -13.46 16.95 -12.28
N ALA A 5 -13.92 16.48 -11.12
CA ALA A 5 -14.70 17.28 -10.18
C ALA A 5 -13.84 18.32 -9.44
N ASP A 6 -14.37 19.53 -9.26
CA ASP A 6 -13.66 20.65 -8.63
C ASP A 6 -13.15 20.36 -7.22
N ARG A 7 -13.83 19.50 -6.46
CA ARG A 7 -13.41 19.09 -5.11
C ARG A 7 -12.03 18.44 -5.07
N LEU A 8 -11.57 17.85 -6.17
CA LEU A 8 -10.24 17.23 -6.26
C LEU A 8 -9.12 18.27 -6.10
N SER A 9 -9.34 19.52 -6.55
CA SER A 9 -8.36 20.60 -6.42
C SER A 9 -8.02 20.98 -4.98
N ARG A 10 -8.86 20.60 -4.01
CA ARG A 10 -8.64 20.86 -2.57
C ARG A 10 -7.66 19.86 -1.94
N ILE A 11 -7.43 18.71 -2.56
CA ILE A 11 -6.54 17.68 -2.05
C ILE A 11 -5.12 17.99 -2.52
N LYS A 12 -4.23 18.29 -1.58
CA LYS A 12 -2.82 18.53 -1.88
C LYS A 12 -2.13 17.19 -2.21
N PRO A 13 -1.16 17.19 -3.15
CA PRO A 13 -0.29 16.04 -3.36
C PRO A 13 0.38 15.62 -2.05
N SER A 14 0.44 14.31 -1.79
CA SER A 14 1.03 13.79 -0.56
C SER A 14 2.56 13.89 -0.58
N PRO A 15 3.18 14.60 0.37
CA PRO A 15 4.64 14.67 0.46
C PRO A 15 5.27 13.34 0.84
N THR A 16 4.57 12.47 1.58
CA THR A 16 5.09 11.15 1.98
C THR A 16 5.22 10.21 0.78
N ILE A 17 4.25 10.25 -0.14
CA ILE A 17 4.31 9.46 -1.39
C ILE A 17 5.51 9.89 -2.24
N ALA A 18 5.74 11.20 -2.37
CA ALA A 18 6.87 11.72 -3.15
C ALA A 18 8.22 11.23 -2.63
N VAL A 19 8.40 11.22 -1.30
CA VAL A 19 9.63 10.73 -0.65
C VAL A 19 9.78 9.22 -0.82
N THR A 20 8.72 8.44 -0.58
CA THR A 20 8.75 6.97 -0.74
C THR A 20 9.05 6.57 -2.18
N THR A 21 8.44 7.22 -3.17
CA THR A 21 8.74 6.99 -4.59
C THR A 21 10.20 7.28 -4.89
N LYS A 22 10.75 8.40 -4.38
CA LYS A 22 12.14 8.74 -4.64
C LYS A 22 13.13 7.76 -4.01
N ALA A 23 12.85 7.31 -2.80
CA ALA A 23 13.65 6.29 -2.12
C ALA A 23 13.63 4.96 -2.89
N ALA A 24 12.46 4.55 -3.41
CA ALA A 24 12.33 3.35 -4.23
C ALA A 24 13.10 3.44 -5.55
N GLU A 25 13.06 4.60 -6.24
CA GLU A 25 13.85 4.86 -7.45
C GLU A 25 15.36 4.76 -7.20
N LEU A 26 15.85 5.38 -6.13
CA LEU A 26 17.27 5.36 -5.77
C LEU A 26 17.74 3.95 -5.43
N LYS A 27 16.92 3.19 -4.68
CA LYS A 27 17.20 1.78 -4.38
C LYS A 27 17.25 0.93 -5.65
N ALA A 28 16.32 1.15 -6.60
CA ALA A 28 16.31 0.46 -7.90
C ALA A 28 17.52 0.84 -8.77
N ALA A 29 18.04 2.05 -8.63
CA ALA A 29 19.25 2.52 -9.29
C ALA A 29 20.55 2.01 -8.63
N GLY A 30 20.46 1.17 -7.60
CA GLY A 30 21.61 0.57 -6.92
C GLY A 30 22.24 1.45 -5.82
N VAL A 31 21.57 2.54 -5.43
CA VAL A 31 21.99 3.36 -4.28
C VAL A 31 21.55 2.68 -2.99
N ASP A 32 22.45 2.59 -2.01
CA ASP A 32 22.12 2.10 -0.68
C ASP A 32 21.29 3.13 0.09
N VAL A 33 20.01 2.83 0.31
CA VAL A 33 19.02 3.73 0.91
C VAL A 33 18.36 3.06 2.11
N ILE A 34 18.51 3.65 3.29
CA ILE A 34 17.82 3.22 4.50
C ILE A 34 16.50 3.98 4.63
N GLY A 35 15.39 3.28 4.38
CA GLY A 35 14.04 3.84 4.46
C GLY A 35 13.51 3.86 5.90
N LEU A 36 13.64 5.00 6.59
CA LEU A 36 13.08 5.22 7.94
C LEU A 36 11.65 5.81 7.92
N GLY A 37 11.01 5.81 6.76
CA GLY A 37 9.68 6.40 6.54
C GLY A 37 8.53 5.40 6.42
N ALA A 38 8.78 4.11 6.64
CA ALA A 38 7.74 3.09 6.62
C ALA A 38 6.73 3.34 7.75
N GLY A 39 5.44 3.39 7.40
CA GLY A 39 4.33 3.54 8.35
C GLY A 39 3.70 2.20 8.77
N GLU A 40 4.29 1.08 8.33
CA GLU A 40 3.85 -0.28 8.61
C GLU A 40 4.96 -1.07 9.32
N PRO A 41 4.61 -2.10 10.12
CA PRO A 41 5.59 -2.97 10.75
C PRO A 41 6.47 -3.70 9.72
N ASP A 42 7.69 -4.03 10.13
CA ASP A 42 8.66 -4.81 9.34
C ASP A 42 8.40 -6.33 9.39
N PHE A 43 7.51 -6.78 10.27
CA PHE A 43 7.12 -8.18 10.39
C PHE A 43 6.07 -8.57 9.36
N ASP A 44 6.20 -9.80 8.86
CA ASP A 44 5.18 -10.41 8.02
C ASP A 44 3.90 -10.70 8.82
N THR A 45 2.79 -10.88 8.12
CA THR A 45 1.52 -11.30 8.71
C THR A 45 1.69 -12.66 9.40
N PRO A 46 1.23 -12.81 10.66
CA PRO A 46 1.24 -14.08 11.39
C PRO A 46 0.63 -15.25 10.64
N ASP A 47 1.20 -16.45 10.80
CA ASP A 47 0.78 -17.65 10.05
C ASP A 47 -0.66 -18.05 10.32
N ASN A 48 -1.17 -17.88 11.54
CA ASN A 48 -2.58 -18.18 11.85
C ASN A 48 -3.55 -17.33 11.02
N ILE A 49 -3.18 -16.09 10.69
CA ILE A 49 -3.98 -15.20 9.84
C ILE A 49 -3.89 -15.66 8.38
N LYS A 50 -2.70 -16.03 7.91
CA LYS A 50 -2.50 -16.56 6.55
C LYS A 50 -3.28 -17.86 6.33
N GLU A 51 -3.25 -18.78 7.29
CA GLU A 51 -3.99 -20.05 7.20
C GLU A 51 -5.51 -19.83 7.24
N ALA A 52 -6.00 -18.90 8.07
CA ALA A 52 -7.42 -18.54 8.06
C ALA A 52 -7.87 -17.95 6.71
N ALA A 53 -7.02 -17.12 6.10
CA ALA A 53 -7.28 -16.57 4.77
C ALA A 53 -7.33 -17.67 3.69
N LYS A 54 -6.40 -18.63 3.71
CA LYS A 54 -6.41 -19.79 2.81
C LYS A 54 -7.67 -20.63 3.01
N ALA A 55 -8.02 -20.95 4.25
CA ALA A 55 -9.23 -21.71 4.55
C ALA A 55 -10.51 -21.01 4.05
N ALA A 56 -10.57 -19.68 4.13
CA ALA A 56 -11.68 -18.91 3.58
C ALA A 56 -11.74 -19.00 2.04
N LEU A 57 -10.60 -18.99 1.36
CA LEU A 57 -10.51 -19.20 -0.09
C LEU A 57 -10.97 -20.61 -0.47
N ASP A 58 -10.47 -21.64 0.20
CA ASP A 58 -10.85 -23.04 -0.03
C ASP A 58 -12.34 -23.29 0.23
N ALA A 59 -12.91 -22.60 1.22
CA ALA A 59 -14.34 -22.63 1.54
C ALA A 59 -15.21 -21.76 0.62
N GLY A 60 -14.64 -21.13 -0.42
CA GLY A 60 -15.37 -20.33 -1.39
C GLY A 60 -15.94 -19.02 -0.85
N LYS A 61 -15.35 -18.44 0.21
CA LYS A 61 -15.75 -17.14 0.80
C LYS A 61 -15.31 -15.95 -0.06
N THR A 62 -15.75 -15.92 -1.31
CA THR A 62 -15.31 -14.94 -2.33
C THR A 62 -16.46 -14.08 -2.86
N LYS A 63 -17.59 -14.08 -2.17
CA LYS A 63 -18.81 -13.34 -2.56
C LYS A 63 -19.00 -12.13 -1.65
N TYR A 64 -19.95 -11.27 -2.01
CA TYR A 64 -20.29 -10.10 -1.21
C TYR A 64 -20.53 -10.48 0.25
N THR A 65 -19.92 -9.71 1.15
CA THR A 65 -20.23 -9.76 2.57
C THR A 65 -21.61 -9.14 2.81
N PRO A 66 -22.31 -9.51 3.90
CA PRO A 66 -23.49 -8.80 4.35
C PRO A 66 -23.23 -7.30 4.57
#